data_AF-A0A9E2JMD0-F1
#
_entry.id   AF-A0A9E2JMD0-F1
#
_cell.length_a   1.000
_cell.length_b   1.000
_cell.length_c   1.000
_cell.angle_alpha   90.00
_cell.angle_beta   90.00
_cell.angle_gamma   90.00
#
_symmetry.space_group_name_H-M   'P 1'
#
loop_
_entity.id
_entity.type
_entity.pdbx_description
1 polymer ?
#
loop_
_entity_poly.entity_id
_entity_poly.type
_entity_poly.pdbx_seq_one_letter_code
_entity_poly.pdbx_strand_id
1 'polypeptide(L)'
;MRGLLAVFLGLVILFSSGSSAFAYNYRNVLGASDQNLSIPPTVEGPGIFLPDSPFYFLDQFKQTVRLTVAFTPEQKAKVRSQIAGERMAELRFMLARNNQAGIKATLNDLSENLKESAEEVDRATFAGKDTTKLAKEVNDNIKAKQRVLDELNKTAEGEVKTWIQSAVAGVEVAKVKVENSLNEADFTNEVKDGIDREIELELNEASSSGTQLEEALEDYRLAAEQAAKKSVEARAENIKRYEEKVASREAEGKNSTSTEAQKRALERAKAHLQKTLETINNFEKDLKEQEAEFKPTGVSYTEDQILKNKKEDSPNNSKKD
;
A
#
# COMPACT_ATOMS: atom_id res chain seq x y z
N MET A 1 2.77 -19.05 70.10
CA MET A 1 3.28 -18.69 68.77
C MET A 1 2.66 -17.36 68.37
N ARG A 2 3.32 -16.26 68.75
CA ARG A 2 2.95 -14.87 68.43
C ARG A 2 4.22 -14.22 67.91
N GLY A 3 4.23 -13.83 66.65
CA GLY A 3 5.39 -13.19 66.02
C GLY A 3 5.62 -13.67 64.60
N LEU A 4 4.81 -13.16 63.66
CA LEU A 4 5.08 -13.13 62.21
C LEU A 4 3.96 -12.32 61.55
N LEU A 5 3.87 -11.04 61.91
CA LEU A 5 2.89 -10.10 61.35
C LEU A 5 3.47 -8.69 61.40
N ALA A 6 4.58 -8.47 60.69
CA ALA A 6 5.20 -7.14 60.57
C ALA A 6 6.27 -7.08 59.46
N VAL A 7 5.97 -7.47 58.21
CA VAL A 7 6.83 -7.13 57.06
C VAL A 7 5.98 -7.01 55.79
N PHE A 8 5.15 -5.97 55.65
CA PHE A 8 4.59 -5.56 54.35
C PHE A 8 4.02 -4.12 54.39
N LEU A 9 4.74 -3.22 55.05
CA LEU A 9 4.40 -1.79 55.06
C LEU A 9 5.68 -0.97 55.01
N GLY A 10 6.16 -0.67 53.81
CA GLY A 10 7.38 0.12 53.65
C GLY A 10 7.96 0.12 52.24
N LEU A 11 7.19 0.58 51.24
CA LEU A 11 7.78 1.10 50.01
C LEU A 11 6.81 2.07 49.29
N VAL A 12 6.49 3.16 49.97
CA VAL A 12 5.91 4.36 49.36
C VAL A 12 6.87 5.50 49.70
N ILE A 13 7.08 6.40 48.73
CA ILE A 13 7.97 7.59 48.72
C ILE A 13 9.32 7.32 48.01
N LEU A 14 9.39 7.69 46.73
CA LEU A 14 10.42 8.57 46.11
C LEU A 14 10.43 8.42 44.58
N PHE A 15 9.52 9.11 43.87
CA PHE A 15 9.74 9.54 42.49
C PHE A 15 9.03 10.88 42.25
N SER A 16 9.53 11.93 42.90
CA SER A 16 9.32 13.31 42.49
C SER A 16 10.59 13.79 41.78
N SER A 17 10.75 13.40 40.51
CA SER A 17 11.77 13.96 39.61
C SER A 17 11.02 14.67 38.48
N GLY A 18 11.32 15.95 38.30
CA GLY A 18 10.57 16.85 37.44
C GLY A 18 10.47 16.39 35.99
N SER A 19 9.24 16.44 35.48
CA SER A 19 8.94 16.34 34.05
C SER A 19 9.57 17.53 33.33
N SER A 20 10.75 17.33 32.74
CA SER A 20 11.27 18.22 31.73
C SER A 20 10.47 17.96 30.46
N ALA A 21 9.53 18.84 30.15
CA ALA A 21 8.82 18.82 28.89
C ALA A 21 9.81 19.15 27.76
N PHE A 22 10.39 18.12 27.14
CA PHE A 22 11.04 18.28 25.85
C PHE A 22 9.95 18.47 24.81
N ALA A 23 9.74 19.71 24.39
CA ALA A 23 9.00 20.02 23.19
C ALA A 23 9.81 19.49 21.99
N TYR A 24 9.45 18.29 21.51
CA TYR A 24 9.90 17.80 20.23
C TYR A 24 9.27 18.69 19.14
N ASN A 25 10.08 19.57 18.56
CA ASN A 25 9.78 20.21 17.29
C ASN A 25 9.79 19.14 16.21
N TYR A 26 8.63 18.55 15.91
CA TYR A 26 8.43 17.81 14.68
C TYR A 26 8.57 18.79 13.52
N ARG A 27 9.73 18.75 12.85
CA ARG A 27 9.87 19.30 11.51
C ARG A 27 8.81 18.63 10.65
N ASN A 28 7.94 19.44 10.06
CA ASN A 28 7.12 19.06 8.92
C ASN A 28 8.07 18.61 7.80
N VAL A 29 8.29 17.30 7.71
CA VAL A 29 8.87 16.67 6.53
C VAL A 29 7.76 16.69 5.48
N LEU A 30 8.08 17.28 4.32
CA LEU A 30 7.19 17.36 3.17
C LEU A 30 6.62 15.97 2.84
N GLY A 31 5.29 15.85 2.83
CA GLY A 31 4.59 14.65 2.38
C GLY A 31 3.98 13.78 3.48
N ALA A 32 3.44 14.35 4.57
CA ALA A 32 2.47 13.62 5.39
C ALA A 32 1.20 13.39 4.56
N SER A 33 1.21 12.32 3.76
CA SER A 33 0.04 11.77 3.12
C SER A 33 -0.94 11.40 4.24
N ASP A 34 -2.09 12.09 4.30
CA ASP A 34 -3.23 11.72 5.16
C ASP A 34 -3.80 10.39 4.63
N GLN A 35 -3.03 9.32 4.77
CA GLN A 35 -3.48 7.98 4.39
C GLN A 35 -4.56 7.56 5.38
N ASN A 36 -5.81 7.58 4.91
CA ASN A 36 -6.95 7.11 5.69
C ASN A 36 -6.96 5.57 5.72
N LEU A 37 -5.95 4.97 6.36
CA LEU A 37 -5.82 3.53 6.54
C LEU A 37 -6.85 3.08 7.58
N SER A 38 -7.98 2.53 7.11
CA SER A 38 -9.06 2.05 7.97
C SER A 38 -9.10 0.53 7.98
N ILE A 39 -8.79 -0.06 9.14
CA ILE A 39 -8.97 -1.49 9.39
C ILE A 39 -10.38 -1.73 9.92
N PRO A 40 -11.15 -2.71 9.40
CA PRO A 40 -12.45 -3.06 9.95
C PRO A 40 -12.30 -3.56 11.41
N PRO A 41 -13.29 -3.34 12.28
CA PRO A 41 -13.23 -3.84 13.65
C PRO A 41 -13.15 -5.38 13.68
N THR A 42 -12.28 -5.93 14.53
CA THR A 42 -12.22 -7.37 14.79
C THR A 42 -13.14 -7.76 15.93
N VAL A 43 -13.50 -9.04 16.00
CA VAL A 43 -14.38 -9.57 17.05
C VAL A 43 -13.68 -9.64 18.41
N GLU A 44 -12.36 -9.79 18.42
CA GLU A 44 -11.56 -9.89 19.64
C GLU A 44 -11.38 -8.53 20.33
N GLY A 45 -11.42 -7.43 19.57
CA GLY A 45 -11.11 -6.09 20.07
C GLY A 45 -9.64 -5.92 20.46
N PRO A 46 -9.19 -4.70 20.82
CA PRO A 46 -7.81 -4.48 21.24
C PRO A 46 -7.54 -5.10 22.61
N GLY A 47 -6.27 -5.34 22.92
CA GLY A 47 -5.83 -5.61 24.29
C GLY A 47 -6.24 -4.49 25.25
N ILE A 48 -6.12 -4.76 26.55
CA ILE A 48 -6.54 -3.78 27.59
C ILE A 48 -5.68 -2.51 27.50
N PHE A 49 -4.39 -2.72 27.21
CA PHE A 49 -3.41 -1.66 27.03
C PHE A 49 -2.84 -1.77 25.63
N LEU A 50 -2.78 -0.64 24.94
CA LEU A 50 -2.16 -0.56 23.62
C LEU A 50 -0.63 -0.61 23.72
N PRO A 51 0.09 -0.96 22.64
CA PRO A 51 1.56 -1.05 22.63
C PRO A 51 2.30 0.24 23.00
N ASP A 52 1.64 1.38 22.97
CA ASP A 52 2.18 2.69 23.35
C ASP A 52 1.99 3.04 24.83
N SER A 53 1.25 2.21 25.57
CA SER A 53 1.01 2.39 26.99
C SER A 53 2.21 1.90 27.82
N PRO A 54 2.62 2.63 28.89
CA PRO A 54 3.63 2.14 29.83
C PRO A 54 3.19 0.87 30.56
N PHE A 55 1.89 0.53 30.52
CA PHE A 55 1.31 -0.66 31.12
C PHE A 55 1.10 -1.81 30.13
N TYR A 56 1.63 -1.72 28.91
CA TYR A 56 1.49 -2.78 27.89
C TYR A 56 1.99 -4.15 28.38
N PHE A 57 3.00 -4.18 29.26
CA PHE A 57 3.49 -5.41 29.89
C PHE A 57 2.40 -6.19 30.66
N LEU A 58 1.34 -5.52 31.13
CA LEU A 58 0.20 -6.19 31.78
C LEU A 58 -0.64 -6.98 30.76
N ASP A 59 -0.76 -6.49 29.53
CA ASP A 59 -1.43 -7.22 28.45
C ASP A 59 -0.63 -8.46 28.07
N GLN A 60 0.70 -8.31 27.92
CA GLN A 60 1.61 -9.44 27.69
C GLN A 60 1.58 -10.47 28.84
N PHE A 61 1.49 -10.02 30.10
CA PHE A 61 1.33 -10.90 31.25
C PHE A 61 0.00 -11.67 31.20
N LYS A 62 -1.11 -10.98 30.91
CA LYS A 62 -2.43 -11.61 30.72
C LYS A 62 -2.40 -12.68 29.62
N GLN A 63 -1.72 -12.41 28.51
CA GLN A 63 -1.56 -13.37 27.41
C GLN A 63 -0.73 -14.58 27.83
N THR A 64 0.37 -14.35 28.55
CA THR A 64 1.20 -15.43 29.11
C THR A 64 0.37 -16.32 30.04
N VAL A 65 -0.47 -15.74 30.90
CA VAL A 65 -1.39 -16.50 31.77
C VAL A 65 -2.38 -17.31 30.93
N ARG A 66 -3.01 -16.73 29.90
CA ARG A 66 -3.92 -17.46 28.99
C ARG A 66 -3.24 -18.63 28.29
N LEU A 67 -2.01 -18.45 27.82
CA LEU A 67 -1.22 -19.51 27.19
C LEU A 67 -0.79 -20.58 28.19
N THR A 68 -0.52 -20.21 29.45
CA THR A 68 -0.15 -21.14 30.52
C THR A 68 -1.32 -22.05 30.91
N VAL A 69 -2.55 -21.50 30.95
CA VAL A 69 -3.76 -22.29 31.26
C VAL A 69 -4.29 -23.07 30.05
N ALA A 70 -3.82 -22.77 28.83
CA ALA A 70 -4.07 -23.56 27.64
C ALA A 70 -3.11 -24.78 27.64
N PHE A 71 -3.51 -25.86 28.30
CA PHE A 71 -2.63 -27.00 28.55
C PHE A 71 -2.36 -27.88 27.31
N THR A 72 -3.21 -27.81 26.30
CA THR A 72 -3.13 -28.63 25.09
C THR A 72 -2.67 -27.78 23.89
N PRO A 73 -1.93 -28.36 22.92
CA PRO A 73 -1.57 -27.63 21.70
C PRO A 73 -2.80 -27.05 20.98
N GLU A 74 -3.92 -27.79 20.96
CA GLU A 74 -5.18 -27.33 20.36
C GLU A 74 -5.72 -26.06 21.03
N GLN A 75 -5.68 -25.99 22.36
CA GLN A 75 -6.07 -24.79 23.10
C GLN A 75 -5.08 -23.65 22.87
N LYS A 76 -3.77 -23.94 22.81
CA LYS A 76 -2.75 -22.93 22.57
C LYS A 76 -2.89 -22.32 21.18
N ALA A 77 -3.14 -23.13 20.15
CA ALA A 77 -3.43 -22.65 18.79
C ALA A 77 -4.58 -21.63 18.81
N LYS A 78 -5.71 -21.97 19.45
CA LYS A 78 -6.86 -21.06 19.57
C LYS A 78 -6.51 -19.77 20.32
N VAL A 79 -5.81 -19.86 21.44
CA VAL A 79 -5.41 -18.68 22.22
C VAL A 79 -4.48 -17.77 21.41
N ARG A 80 -3.51 -18.33 20.67
CA ARG A 80 -2.61 -17.56 19.82
C ARG A 80 -3.33 -16.90 18.65
N SER A 81 -4.25 -17.61 18.01
CA SER A 81 -5.13 -17.05 16.97
C SER A 81 -6.00 -15.90 17.50
N GLN A 82 -6.50 -15.99 18.74
CA GLN A 82 -7.21 -14.90 19.41
C GLN A 82 -6.30 -13.70 19.68
N ILE A 83 -5.08 -13.94 20.19
CA ILE A 83 -4.09 -12.88 20.41
C ILE A 83 -3.75 -12.17 19.09
N ALA A 84 -3.60 -12.91 17.99
CA ALA A 84 -3.44 -12.32 16.67
C ALA A 84 -4.64 -11.42 16.28
N GLY A 85 -5.87 -11.78 16.67
CA GLY A 85 -7.06 -10.94 16.53
C GLY A 85 -6.98 -9.64 17.35
N GLU A 86 -6.45 -9.72 18.57
CA GLU A 86 -6.18 -8.56 19.42
C GLU A 86 -5.14 -7.63 18.77
N ARG A 87 -4.05 -8.19 18.22
CA ARG A 87 -3.02 -7.42 17.50
C ARG A 87 -3.59 -6.71 16.27
N MET A 88 -4.48 -7.33 15.50
CA MET A 88 -5.16 -6.62 14.40
C MET A 88 -5.98 -5.42 14.87
N ALA A 89 -6.68 -5.53 16.00
CA ALA A 89 -7.42 -4.40 16.56
C ALA A 89 -6.50 -3.30 17.08
N GLU A 90 -5.39 -3.64 17.70
CA GLU A 90 -4.37 -2.68 18.15
C GLU A 90 -3.74 -1.95 16.97
N LEU A 91 -3.43 -2.67 15.88
CA LEU A 91 -2.85 -2.11 14.67
C LEU A 91 -3.72 -0.97 14.13
N ARG A 92 -5.05 -1.14 14.16
CA ARG A 92 -6.01 -0.09 13.78
C ARG A 92 -5.80 1.20 14.58
N PHE A 93 -5.61 1.09 15.90
CA PHE A 93 -5.35 2.27 16.74
C PHE A 93 -3.96 2.85 16.51
N MET A 94 -2.96 2.01 16.25
CA MET A 94 -1.59 2.47 15.97
C MET A 94 -1.52 3.23 14.65
N LEU A 95 -2.22 2.76 13.62
CA LEU A 95 -2.38 3.45 12.33
C LEU A 95 -3.10 4.80 12.51
N ALA A 96 -4.23 4.82 13.22
CA ALA A 96 -4.99 6.04 13.48
C ALA A 96 -4.21 7.11 14.26
N ARG A 97 -3.19 6.71 15.02
CA ARG A 97 -2.29 7.61 15.79
C ARG A 97 -0.98 7.91 15.07
N ASN A 98 -0.77 7.36 13.88
CA ASN A 98 0.51 7.38 13.16
C ASN A 98 1.71 6.95 14.05
N ASN A 99 1.50 5.97 14.93
CA ASN A 99 2.53 5.48 15.83
C ASN A 99 3.37 4.40 15.14
N GLN A 100 4.42 4.82 14.45
CA GLN A 100 5.32 3.97 13.67
C GLN A 100 5.90 2.81 14.49
N ALA A 101 6.39 3.06 15.71
CA ALA A 101 6.94 2.02 16.58
C ALA A 101 5.86 1.00 16.98
N GLY A 102 4.66 1.48 17.31
CA GLY A 102 3.51 0.65 17.64
C GLY A 102 3.04 -0.20 16.46
N ILE A 103 2.98 0.37 15.25
CA ILE A 103 2.62 -0.33 14.01
C ILE A 103 3.59 -1.51 13.79
N LYS A 104 4.90 -1.24 13.80
CA LYS A 104 5.94 -2.25 13.59
C LYS A 104 5.86 -3.37 14.63
N ALA A 105 5.76 -3.01 15.91
CA ALA A 105 5.68 -3.99 16.99
C ALA A 105 4.43 -4.88 16.85
N THR A 106 3.28 -4.27 16.55
CA THR A 106 2.01 -4.98 16.41
C THR A 106 2.00 -5.93 15.22
N LEU A 107 2.56 -5.51 14.08
CA LEU A 107 2.68 -6.34 12.87
C LEU A 107 3.60 -7.55 13.10
N ASN A 108 4.72 -7.35 13.81
CA ASN A 108 5.61 -8.44 14.19
C ASN A 108 4.89 -9.45 15.09
N ASP A 109 4.28 -8.96 16.18
CA ASP A 109 3.55 -9.81 17.14
C ASP A 109 2.38 -10.55 16.49
N LEU A 110 1.68 -9.91 15.54
CA LEU A 110 0.62 -10.54 14.74
C LEU A 110 1.17 -11.75 13.97
N SER A 111 2.25 -11.55 13.21
CA SER A 111 2.85 -12.61 12.39
C SER A 111 3.39 -13.76 13.24
N GLU A 112 4.06 -13.45 14.36
CA GLU A 112 4.60 -14.47 15.26
C GLU A 112 3.49 -15.28 15.94
N ASN A 113 2.43 -14.64 16.42
CA ASN A 113 1.30 -15.37 17.03
C ASN A 113 0.60 -16.29 16.02
N LEU A 114 0.45 -15.89 14.76
CA LEU A 114 -0.13 -16.77 13.73
C LEU A 114 0.78 -17.93 13.38
N LYS A 115 2.09 -17.69 13.26
CA LYS A 115 3.10 -18.72 13.04
C LYS A 115 3.13 -19.73 14.19
N GLU A 116 3.19 -19.25 15.42
CA GLU A 116 3.15 -20.11 16.61
C GLU A 116 1.80 -20.83 16.73
N SER A 117 0.68 -20.20 16.32
CA SER A 117 -0.62 -20.87 16.25
C SER A 117 -0.59 -22.06 15.28
N ALA A 118 -0.03 -21.89 14.08
CA ALA A 118 0.14 -22.97 13.10
C ALA A 118 1.07 -24.08 13.63
N GLU A 119 2.14 -23.72 14.35
CA GLU A 119 3.02 -24.70 15.01
C GLU A 119 2.31 -25.53 16.08
N GLU A 120 1.36 -24.95 16.82
CA GLU A 120 0.57 -25.70 17.79
C GLU A 120 -0.40 -26.67 17.11
N VAL A 121 -0.93 -26.33 15.92
CA VAL A 121 -1.71 -27.27 15.09
C VAL A 121 -0.83 -28.45 14.68
N ASP A 122 0.35 -28.19 14.13
CA ASP A 122 1.29 -29.26 13.76
C ASP A 122 1.66 -30.13 14.96
N ARG A 123 1.92 -29.54 16.13
CA ARG A 123 2.20 -30.29 17.36
C ARG A 123 1.04 -31.21 17.76
N ALA A 124 -0.20 -30.76 17.66
CA ALA A 124 -1.37 -31.61 17.90
C ALA A 124 -1.44 -32.76 16.86
N THR A 125 -1.20 -32.47 15.59
CA THR A 125 -1.18 -33.47 14.51
C THR A 125 -0.11 -34.54 14.78
N PHE A 126 1.12 -34.15 15.12
CA PHE A 126 2.20 -35.07 15.48
C PHE A 126 1.91 -35.89 16.74
N ALA A 127 1.11 -35.37 17.67
CA ALA A 127 0.63 -36.10 18.83
C ALA A 127 -0.50 -37.10 18.51
N GLY A 128 -0.83 -37.30 17.22
CA GLY A 128 -1.84 -38.24 16.74
C GLY A 128 -3.27 -37.76 16.99
N LYS A 129 -3.49 -36.46 17.19
CA LYS A 129 -4.83 -35.87 17.34
C LYS A 129 -5.43 -35.60 15.96
N ASP A 130 -6.74 -35.76 15.84
CA ASP A 130 -7.47 -35.27 14.68
C ASP A 130 -7.59 -33.74 14.78
N THR A 131 -6.77 -33.06 13.98
CA THR A 131 -6.67 -31.60 13.94
C THR A 131 -7.44 -30.98 12.78
N THR A 132 -8.14 -31.77 11.95
CA THR A 132 -8.75 -31.28 10.70
C THR A 132 -9.60 -30.02 10.91
N LYS A 133 -10.49 -30.06 11.92
CA LYS A 133 -11.36 -28.91 12.25
C LYS A 133 -10.56 -27.72 12.80
N LEU A 134 -9.55 -27.98 13.62
CA LEU A 134 -8.71 -26.93 14.20
C LEU A 134 -7.86 -26.25 13.13
N ALA A 135 -7.23 -27.04 12.24
CA ALA A 135 -6.43 -26.56 11.12
C ALA A 135 -7.28 -25.65 10.23
N LYS A 136 -8.51 -26.07 9.90
CA LYS A 136 -9.45 -25.25 9.14
C LYS A 136 -9.79 -23.93 9.86
N GLU A 137 -10.13 -23.98 11.15
CA GLU A 137 -10.46 -22.78 11.94
C GLU A 137 -9.29 -21.78 11.99
N VAL A 138 -8.06 -22.28 12.21
CA VAL A 138 -6.85 -21.45 12.22
C VAL A 138 -6.55 -20.90 10.82
N ASN A 139 -6.72 -21.71 9.77
CA ASN A 139 -6.52 -21.28 8.39
C ASN A 139 -7.50 -20.16 7.98
N ASP A 140 -8.79 -20.35 8.26
CA ASP A 140 -9.83 -19.35 7.98
C ASP A 140 -9.51 -18.02 8.70
N ASN A 141 -9.00 -18.11 9.93
CA ASN A 141 -8.58 -16.94 10.71
C ASN A 141 -7.33 -16.25 10.13
N ILE A 142 -6.35 -17.02 9.66
CA ILE A 142 -5.16 -16.52 8.96
C ILE A 142 -5.59 -15.77 7.69
N LYS A 143 -6.43 -16.37 6.85
CA LYS A 143 -6.93 -15.75 5.60
C LYS A 143 -7.67 -14.45 5.85
N ALA A 144 -8.52 -14.41 6.88
CA ALA A 144 -9.24 -13.19 7.24
C ALA A 144 -8.28 -12.04 7.57
N LYS A 145 -7.19 -12.32 8.30
CA LYS A 145 -6.18 -11.33 8.66
C LYS A 145 -5.30 -10.95 7.48
N GLN A 146 -4.94 -11.93 6.66
CA GLN A 146 -4.16 -11.73 5.43
C GLN A 146 -4.86 -10.77 4.47
N ARG A 147 -6.16 -10.96 4.20
CA ARG A 147 -6.93 -10.04 3.33
C ARG A 147 -6.89 -8.60 3.83
N VAL A 148 -6.97 -8.39 5.14
CA VAL A 148 -6.87 -7.05 5.73
C VAL A 148 -5.46 -6.47 5.52
N LEU A 149 -4.40 -7.28 5.69
CA LEU A 149 -3.04 -6.84 5.41
C LEU A 149 -2.81 -6.54 3.92
N ASP A 150 -3.44 -7.29 3.01
CA ASP A 150 -3.37 -7.05 1.57
C ASP A 150 -3.99 -5.69 1.21
N GLU A 151 -5.17 -5.38 1.76
CA GLU A 151 -5.82 -4.07 1.57
C GLU A 151 -4.99 -2.92 2.14
N LEU A 152 -4.37 -3.12 3.31
CA LEU A 152 -3.43 -2.15 3.87
C LEU A 152 -2.20 -1.99 2.99
N ASN A 153 -1.68 -3.06 2.40
CA ASN A 153 -0.50 -3.01 1.54
C ASN A 153 -0.76 -2.25 0.24
N LYS A 154 -1.99 -2.33 -0.30
CA LYS A 154 -2.42 -1.56 -1.48
C LYS A 154 -2.34 -0.04 -1.25
N THR A 155 -2.58 0.41 -0.02
CA THR A 155 -2.71 1.82 0.33
C THR A 155 -1.52 2.39 1.09
N ALA A 156 -0.77 1.56 1.81
CA ALA A 156 0.38 1.98 2.60
C ALA A 156 1.55 2.42 1.72
N GLU A 157 2.31 3.41 2.20
CA GLU A 157 3.55 3.90 1.59
C GLU A 157 4.75 3.78 2.54
N GLY A 158 5.96 3.96 2.00
CA GLY A 158 7.20 4.10 2.77
C GLY A 158 7.53 2.91 3.68
N GLU A 159 7.98 3.21 4.90
CA GLU A 159 8.39 2.20 5.90
C GLU A 159 7.23 1.31 6.35
N VAL A 160 6.03 1.89 6.51
CA VAL A 160 4.82 1.15 6.92
C VAL A 160 4.49 0.05 5.91
N LYS A 161 4.55 0.35 4.61
CA LYS A 161 4.36 -0.64 3.54
C LYS A 161 5.35 -1.81 3.69
N THR A 162 6.61 -1.51 3.94
CA THR A 162 7.66 -2.54 4.12
C THR A 162 7.36 -3.45 5.31
N TRP A 163 6.89 -2.90 6.43
CA TRP A 163 6.51 -3.70 7.60
C TRP A 163 5.26 -4.55 7.34
N ILE A 164 4.27 -4.02 6.61
CA ILE A 164 3.08 -4.78 6.21
C ILE A 164 3.48 -5.95 5.30
N GLN A 165 4.33 -5.73 4.29
CA GLN A 165 4.83 -6.79 3.41
C GLN A 165 5.58 -7.87 4.20
N SER A 166 6.41 -7.47 5.16
CA SER A 166 7.09 -8.42 6.06
C SER A 166 6.09 -9.24 6.88
N ALA A 167 5.02 -8.62 7.38
CA ALA A 167 3.98 -9.33 8.11
C ALA A 167 3.20 -10.28 7.18
N VAL A 168 2.84 -9.86 5.97
CA VAL A 168 2.18 -10.70 4.96
C VAL A 168 3.02 -11.95 4.68
N ALA A 169 4.33 -11.81 4.48
CA ALA A 169 5.23 -12.94 4.28
C ALA A 169 5.25 -13.89 5.50
N GLY A 170 5.27 -13.36 6.72
CA GLY A 170 5.19 -14.17 7.93
C GLY A 170 3.85 -14.91 8.07
N VAL A 171 2.75 -14.25 7.69
CA VAL A 171 1.41 -14.83 7.67
C VAL A 171 1.29 -15.94 6.61
N GLU A 172 1.90 -15.77 5.44
CA GLU A 172 1.95 -16.79 4.39
C GLU A 172 2.67 -18.06 4.87
N VAL A 173 3.78 -17.91 5.59
CA VAL A 173 4.49 -19.05 6.20
C VAL A 173 3.60 -19.78 7.21
N ALA A 174 2.82 -19.06 8.01
CA ALA A 174 1.86 -19.67 8.94
C ALA A 174 0.74 -20.41 8.20
N LYS A 175 0.22 -19.82 7.11
CA LYS A 175 -0.81 -20.41 6.25
C LYS A 175 -0.36 -21.73 5.64
N VAL A 176 0.76 -21.74 4.92
CA VAL A 176 1.33 -22.94 4.29
C VAL A 176 1.57 -24.04 5.33
N LYS A 177 2.00 -23.67 6.54
CA LYS A 177 2.19 -24.63 7.63
C LYS A 177 0.89 -25.30 8.02
N VAL A 178 -0.16 -24.53 8.30
CA VAL A 178 -1.46 -25.06 8.76
C VAL A 178 -2.18 -25.86 7.67
N GLU A 179 -1.97 -25.52 6.39
CA GLU A 179 -2.52 -26.21 5.23
C GLU A 179 -2.11 -27.68 5.17
N ASN A 180 -0.93 -28.03 5.69
CA ASN A 180 -0.47 -29.43 5.75
C ASN A 180 -1.32 -30.30 6.70
N SER A 181 -2.08 -29.68 7.61
CA SER A 181 -2.98 -30.36 8.54
C SER A 181 -4.44 -30.33 8.09
N LEU A 182 -4.74 -29.83 6.89
CA LEU A 182 -6.09 -29.86 6.31
C LEU A 182 -6.39 -31.23 5.69
N ASN A 183 -7.69 -31.51 5.51
CA ASN A 183 -8.10 -32.61 4.65
C ASN A 183 -7.88 -32.24 3.16
N GLU A 184 -7.87 -33.25 2.29
CA GLU A 184 -7.57 -33.08 0.85
C GLU A 184 -8.52 -32.10 0.14
N ALA A 185 -9.80 -32.12 0.49
CA ALA A 185 -10.80 -31.23 -0.12
C ALA A 185 -10.56 -29.77 0.28
N ASP A 186 -10.34 -29.49 1.56
CA ASP A 186 -10.02 -28.15 2.06
C ASP A 186 -8.69 -27.68 1.49
N PHE A 187 -7.64 -28.51 1.48
CA PHE A 187 -6.34 -28.16 0.89
C PHE A 187 -6.46 -27.78 -0.59
N THR A 188 -7.22 -28.54 -1.38
CA THR A 188 -7.44 -28.23 -2.80
C THR A 188 -8.12 -26.87 -2.99
N ASN A 189 -9.12 -26.55 -2.15
CA ASN A 189 -9.76 -25.24 -2.15
C ASN A 189 -8.78 -24.13 -1.76
N GLU A 190 -7.89 -24.39 -0.80
CA GLU A 190 -6.87 -23.43 -0.36
C GLU A 190 -5.81 -23.13 -1.43
N VAL A 191 -5.37 -24.14 -2.18
CA VAL A 191 -4.47 -23.94 -3.32
C VAL A 191 -5.13 -23.04 -4.37
N LYS A 192 -6.40 -23.30 -4.69
CA LYS A 192 -7.16 -22.47 -5.63
C LYS A 192 -7.30 -21.03 -5.13
N ASP A 193 -7.75 -20.85 -3.89
CA ASP A 193 -7.91 -19.53 -3.27
C ASP A 193 -6.57 -18.78 -3.20
N GLY A 194 -5.45 -19.47 -2.97
CA GLY A 194 -4.11 -18.91 -2.99
C GLY A 194 -3.69 -18.39 -4.36
N ILE A 195 -3.93 -19.17 -5.42
CA ILE A 195 -3.67 -18.76 -6.81
C ILE A 195 -4.53 -17.55 -7.19
N ASP A 196 -5.83 -17.59 -6.89
CA ASP A 196 -6.75 -16.49 -7.20
C ASP A 196 -6.32 -15.18 -6.51
N ARG A 197 -5.87 -15.27 -5.24
CA ARG A 197 -5.32 -14.14 -4.48
C ARG A 197 -4.03 -13.61 -5.11
N GLU A 198 -3.08 -14.47 -5.45
CA GLU A 198 -1.80 -14.04 -6.03
C GLU A 198 -2.02 -13.33 -7.37
N ILE A 199 -2.89 -13.86 -8.22
CA ILE A 199 -3.31 -13.22 -9.47
C ILE A 199 -3.91 -11.83 -9.21
N GLU A 200 -4.79 -11.70 -8.20
CA GLU A 200 -5.37 -10.41 -7.85
C GLU A 200 -4.30 -9.39 -7.38
N LEU A 201 -3.32 -9.83 -6.59
CA LEU A 201 -2.23 -8.98 -6.11
C LEU A 201 -1.32 -8.52 -7.26
N GLU A 202 -0.86 -9.45 -8.11
CA GLU A 202 -0.05 -9.13 -9.27
C GLU A 202 -0.79 -8.22 -10.27
N LEU A 203 -2.09 -8.47 -10.49
CA LEU A 203 -2.91 -7.62 -11.36
C LEU A 203 -3.05 -6.21 -10.81
N ASN A 204 -3.24 -6.05 -9.51
CA ASN A 204 -3.31 -4.74 -8.86
C ASN A 204 -1.95 -4.01 -8.95
N GLU A 205 -0.84 -4.70 -8.72
CA GLU A 205 0.51 -4.13 -8.84
C GLU A 205 0.80 -3.70 -10.29
N ALA A 206 0.50 -4.56 -11.27
CA ALA A 206 0.63 -4.27 -12.68
C ALA A 206 -0.27 -3.10 -13.13
N SER A 207 -1.52 -3.06 -12.66
CA SER A 207 -2.45 -1.96 -12.94
C SER A 207 -1.93 -0.64 -12.37
N SER A 208 -1.47 -0.64 -11.11
CA SER A 208 -0.91 0.57 -10.48
C SER A 208 0.35 1.07 -11.21
N SER A 209 1.20 0.16 -11.66
CA SER A 209 2.39 0.49 -12.46
C SER A 209 2.01 1.04 -13.83
N GLY A 210 0.97 0.48 -14.46
CA GLY A 210 0.42 0.98 -15.72
C GLY A 210 -0.10 2.41 -15.59
N THR A 211 -0.88 2.72 -14.55
CA THR A 211 -1.37 4.08 -14.29
C THR A 211 -0.22 5.05 -14.02
N GLN A 212 0.79 4.67 -13.24
CA GLN A 212 1.97 5.51 -12.99
C GLN A 212 2.76 5.79 -14.28
N LEU A 213 2.88 4.81 -15.17
CA LEU A 213 3.52 4.99 -16.47
C LEU A 213 2.70 5.92 -17.37
N GLU A 214 1.37 5.81 -17.36
CA GLU A 214 0.48 6.68 -18.11
C GLU A 214 0.58 8.14 -17.63
N GLU A 215 0.55 8.37 -16.31
CA GLU A 215 0.76 9.69 -15.70
C GLU A 215 2.13 10.27 -16.06
N ALA A 216 3.19 9.47 -15.94
CA ALA A 216 4.54 9.92 -16.29
C ALA A 216 4.68 10.27 -17.79
N LEU A 217 4.06 9.48 -18.67
CA LEU A 217 4.05 9.75 -20.11
C LEU A 217 3.32 11.06 -20.43
N GLU A 218 2.20 11.34 -19.77
CA GLU A 218 1.47 12.59 -19.92
C GLU A 218 2.28 13.79 -19.43
N ASP A 219 2.95 13.69 -18.27
CA ASP A 219 3.86 14.72 -17.78
C ASP A 219 5.01 15.01 -18.76
N TYR A 220 5.64 13.96 -19.31
CA TYR A 220 6.70 14.10 -20.31
C TYR A 220 6.19 14.74 -21.59
N ARG A 221 4.98 14.38 -22.03
CA ARG A 221 4.34 14.96 -23.21
C ARG A 221 4.07 16.46 -23.01
N LEU A 222 3.48 16.84 -21.89
CA LEU A 222 3.22 18.26 -21.55
C LEU A 222 4.53 19.06 -21.45
N ALA A 223 5.57 18.50 -20.85
CA ALA A 223 6.88 19.14 -20.76
C ALA A 223 7.52 19.33 -22.16
N ALA A 224 7.42 18.32 -23.03
CA ALA A 224 7.92 18.40 -24.41
C ALA A 224 7.16 19.45 -25.24
N GLU A 225 5.84 19.53 -25.10
CA GLU A 225 5.00 20.54 -25.77
C GLU A 225 5.39 21.97 -25.34
N GLN A 226 5.52 22.21 -24.03
CA GLN A 226 5.93 23.50 -23.51
C GLN A 226 7.34 23.90 -23.99
N ALA A 227 8.27 22.95 -24.03
CA ALA A 227 9.62 23.18 -24.54
C ALA A 227 9.61 23.52 -26.04
N ALA A 228 8.81 22.81 -26.84
CA ALA A 228 8.64 23.09 -28.26
C ALA A 228 8.07 24.50 -28.49
N LYS A 229 7.01 24.87 -27.76
CA LYS A 229 6.39 26.19 -27.83
C LYS A 229 7.38 27.31 -27.49
N LYS A 230 8.11 27.20 -26.37
CA LYS A 230 9.15 28.16 -25.99
C LYS A 230 10.26 28.26 -27.03
N SER A 231 10.66 27.14 -27.63
CA SER A 231 11.68 27.14 -28.70
C SER A 231 11.21 27.89 -29.94
N VAL A 232 9.96 27.69 -30.33
CA VAL A 232 9.35 28.38 -31.48
C VAL A 232 9.17 29.88 -31.21
N GLU A 233 8.72 30.26 -30.02
CA GLU A 233 8.61 31.66 -29.59
C GLU A 233 9.99 32.35 -29.62
N ALA A 234 11.03 31.71 -29.09
CA ALA A 234 12.39 32.24 -29.12
C ALA A 234 12.93 32.38 -30.56
N ARG A 235 12.62 31.44 -31.46
CA ARG A 235 12.98 31.54 -32.89
C ARG A 235 12.25 32.69 -33.57
N ALA A 236 10.96 32.87 -33.30
CA ALA A 236 10.16 33.96 -33.83
C ALA A 236 10.70 35.32 -33.38
N GLU A 237 11.05 35.46 -32.09
CA GLU A 237 11.63 36.69 -31.57
C GLU A 237 12.99 36.99 -32.21
N ASN A 238 13.85 35.98 -32.36
CA ASN A 238 15.14 36.13 -33.04
C ASN A 238 14.97 36.56 -34.50
N ILE A 239 14.04 35.95 -35.24
CA ILE A 239 13.72 36.32 -36.62
C ILE A 239 13.27 37.78 -36.70
N LYS A 240 12.38 38.22 -35.80
CA LYS A 240 11.93 39.62 -35.71
C LYS A 240 13.09 40.59 -35.46
N ARG A 241 13.98 40.26 -34.51
CA ARG A 241 15.19 41.06 -34.24
C ARG A 241 16.13 41.12 -35.46
N TYR A 242 16.20 40.06 -36.25
CA TYR A 242 16.97 40.04 -37.50
C TYR A 242 16.31 40.89 -38.60
N GLU A 243 14.98 40.85 -38.73
CA GLU A 243 14.22 41.72 -39.65
C GLU A 243 14.49 43.20 -39.37
N GLU A 244 14.41 43.61 -38.10
CA GLU A 244 14.66 44.99 -37.68
C GLU A 244 16.09 45.43 -38.04
N LYS A 245 17.10 44.55 -37.84
CA LYS A 245 18.50 44.81 -38.21
C LYS A 245 18.73 44.89 -39.72
N VAL A 246 18.04 44.05 -40.51
CA VAL A 246 18.14 44.10 -41.97
C VAL A 246 17.49 45.40 -42.48
N ALA A 247 16.31 45.74 -41.98
CA ALA A 247 15.60 46.98 -42.32
C ALA A 247 16.41 48.24 -41.97
N SER A 248 17.06 48.27 -40.79
CA SER A 248 17.90 49.41 -40.40
C SER A 248 19.13 49.57 -41.30
N ARG A 249 19.79 48.46 -41.71
CA ARG A 249 20.93 48.50 -42.64
C ARG A 249 20.53 48.96 -44.04
N GLU A 250 19.34 48.62 -44.49
CA GLU A 250 18.80 49.10 -45.77
C GLU A 250 18.54 50.61 -45.74
N ALA A 251 17.97 51.11 -44.64
CA ALA A 251 17.77 52.54 -44.45
C ALA A 251 19.10 53.33 -44.42
N GLU A 252 20.19 52.71 -43.96
CA GLU A 252 21.53 53.31 -43.93
C GLU A 252 22.29 53.28 -45.28
N GLY A 253 21.74 52.67 -46.34
CA GLY A 253 22.36 52.64 -47.67
C GLY A 253 23.64 51.79 -47.77
N LYS A 254 23.91 50.90 -46.81
CA LYS A 254 25.11 50.04 -46.81
C LYS A 254 24.95 48.85 -47.77
N ASN A 255 25.73 48.88 -48.87
CA ASN A 255 26.08 47.83 -49.85
C ASN A 255 25.00 46.77 -50.18
N SER A 256 24.36 46.90 -51.35
CA SER A 256 23.15 46.20 -51.81
C SER A 256 23.25 44.67 -51.98
N THR A 257 24.44 44.12 -52.23
CA THR A 257 24.60 42.68 -52.49
C THR A 257 24.58 41.82 -51.22
N SER A 258 25.00 42.38 -50.07
CA SER A 258 24.97 41.66 -48.78
C SER A 258 23.56 41.64 -48.17
N THR A 259 22.78 42.69 -48.41
CA THR A 259 21.40 42.83 -47.93
C THR A 259 20.43 41.89 -48.64
N GLU A 260 20.60 41.65 -49.94
CA GLU A 260 19.73 40.72 -50.68
C GLU A 260 19.92 39.25 -50.23
N ALA A 261 21.16 38.84 -49.97
CA ALA A 261 21.44 37.51 -49.41
C ALA A 261 20.85 37.35 -47.99
N GLN A 262 20.93 38.40 -47.16
CA GLN A 262 20.33 38.42 -45.81
C GLN A 262 18.81 38.34 -45.87
N LYS A 263 18.15 39.05 -46.80
CA LYS A 263 16.70 38.95 -47.05
C LYS A 263 16.27 37.55 -47.46
N ARG A 264 16.98 36.93 -48.41
CA ARG A 264 16.67 35.55 -48.85
C ARG A 264 16.84 34.54 -47.72
N ALA A 265 17.86 34.69 -46.88
CA ALA A 265 18.06 33.84 -45.70
C ALA A 265 16.92 34.02 -44.68
N LEU A 266 16.47 35.26 -44.48
CA LEU A 266 15.38 35.60 -43.57
C LEU A 266 14.03 35.04 -44.03
N GLU A 267 13.71 35.17 -45.31
CA GLU A 267 12.49 34.59 -45.89
C GLU A 267 12.48 33.06 -45.77
N ARG A 268 13.63 32.39 -45.98
CA ARG A 268 13.76 30.95 -45.73
C ARG A 268 13.54 30.59 -44.27
N ALA A 269 14.07 31.39 -43.34
CA ALA A 269 13.88 31.18 -41.90
C ALA A 269 12.40 31.34 -41.49
N LYS A 270 11.71 32.35 -42.03
CA LYS A 270 10.26 32.56 -41.84
C LYS A 270 9.44 31.38 -42.37
N ALA A 271 9.71 30.96 -43.61
CA ALA A 271 9.01 29.82 -44.22
C ALA A 271 9.20 28.54 -43.40
N HIS A 272 10.41 28.30 -42.90
CA HIS A 272 10.68 27.16 -42.02
C HIS A 272 9.92 27.27 -40.67
N LEU A 273 9.88 28.47 -40.07
CA LEU A 273 9.14 28.70 -38.83
C LEU A 273 7.64 28.46 -39.03
N GLN A 274 7.06 28.97 -40.10
CA GLN A 274 5.66 28.77 -40.43
C GLN A 274 5.33 27.29 -40.61
N LYS A 275 6.16 26.54 -41.36
CA LYS A 275 5.99 25.09 -41.50
C LYS A 275 6.08 24.36 -40.15
N THR A 276 6.96 24.82 -39.26
CA THR A 276 7.09 24.26 -37.90
C THR A 276 5.82 24.51 -37.08
N LEU A 277 5.25 25.71 -37.16
CA LEU A 277 3.98 26.07 -36.49
C LEU A 277 2.80 25.24 -37.02
N GLU A 278 2.70 25.06 -38.33
CA GLU A 278 1.67 24.20 -38.94
C GLU A 278 1.79 22.75 -38.47
N THR A 279 3.02 22.24 -38.35
CA THR A 279 3.28 20.90 -37.83
C THR A 279 2.84 20.75 -36.38
N ILE A 280 3.11 21.77 -35.54
CA ILE A 280 2.68 21.78 -34.14
C ILE A 280 1.14 21.82 -34.04
N ASN A 281 0.47 22.67 -34.82
CA ASN A 281 -0.99 22.76 -34.82
C ASN A 281 -1.66 21.46 -35.28
N ASN A 282 -1.10 20.79 -36.30
CA ASN A 282 -1.59 19.49 -36.74
C ASN A 282 -1.40 18.44 -35.66
N PHE A 283 -0.24 18.44 -34.99
CA PHE A 283 0.02 17.54 -33.87
C PHE A 283 -0.95 17.75 -32.70
N GLU A 284 -1.24 19.00 -32.32
CA GLU A 284 -2.28 19.31 -31.31
C GLU A 284 -3.66 18.79 -31.72
N LYS A 285 -4.00 18.86 -33.01
CA LYS A 285 -5.27 18.39 -33.54
C LYS A 285 -5.35 16.86 -33.47
N ASP A 286 -4.30 16.17 -33.92
CA ASP A 286 -4.21 14.71 -33.90
C ASP A 286 -4.26 14.19 -32.45
N LEU A 287 -3.64 14.92 -31.51
CA LEU A 287 -3.72 14.61 -30.08
C LEU A 287 -5.14 14.74 -29.52
N LYS A 288 -5.86 15.82 -29.86
CA LYS A 288 -7.26 15.99 -29.43
C LYS A 288 -8.18 14.95 -30.04
N GLU A 289 -7.91 14.51 -31.27
CA GLU A 289 -8.66 13.42 -31.90
C GLU A 289 -8.37 12.08 -31.22
N GLN A 290 -7.10 11.79 -30.91
CA GLN A 290 -6.73 10.60 -30.13
C GLN A 290 -7.34 10.61 -28.73
N GLU A 291 -7.33 11.72 -28.00
CA GLU A 291 -8.01 11.82 -26.70
C GLU A 291 -9.52 11.62 -26.80
N ALA A 292 -10.15 12.07 -27.90
CA ALA A 292 -11.58 11.87 -28.12
C ALA A 292 -11.93 10.41 -28.48
N GLU A 293 -11.03 9.71 -29.17
CA GLU A 293 -11.16 8.30 -29.54
C GLU A 293 -10.79 7.37 -28.37
N PHE A 294 -9.80 7.76 -27.58
CA PHE A 294 -9.39 7.15 -26.32
C PHE A 294 -10.26 7.64 -25.15
N LYS A 295 -11.55 7.91 -25.40
CA LYS A 295 -12.51 7.79 -24.29
C LYS A 295 -12.34 6.36 -23.81
N PRO A 296 -11.94 6.12 -22.55
CA PRO A 296 -11.94 4.77 -22.03
C PRO A 296 -13.35 4.27 -22.29
N THR A 297 -13.50 3.31 -23.21
CA THR A 297 -14.69 2.49 -23.25
C THR A 297 -14.68 1.94 -21.85
N GLY A 298 -15.51 2.53 -20.99
CA GLY A 298 -15.54 2.27 -19.58
C GLY A 298 -16.01 0.85 -19.40
N VAL A 299 -15.10 -0.09 -19.62
CA VAL A 299 -15.10 -1.35 -18.91
C VAL A 299 -14.50 -1.02 -17.55
N SER A 300 -15.13 -0.06 -16.87
CA SER A 300 -15.37 -0.23 -15.45
C SER A 300 -16.13 -1.55 -15.41
N TYR A 301 -15.39 -2.64 -15.18
CA TYR A 301 -15.98 -3.80 -14.58
C TYR A 301 -16.51 -3.30 -13.24
N THR A 302 -17.75 -2.83 -13.23
CA THR A 302 -18.45 -2.63 -11.98
C THR A 302 -18.39 -3.97 -11.24
N GLU A 303 -18.10 -3.94 -9.94
CA GLU A 303 -18.10 -5.14 -9.08
C GLU A 303 -19.32 -6.06 -9.34
N ASP A 304 -20.44 -5.47 -9.74
CA ASP A 304 -21.67 -6.15 -10.16
C ASP A 304 -21.52 -7.12 -11.35
N GLN A 305 -20.65 -6.86 -12.33
CA GLN A 305 -20.40 -7.77 -13.45
C GLN A 305 -19.50 -8.94 -13.06
N ILE A 306 -18.52 -8.71 -12.16
CA ILE A 306 -17.67 -9.77 -11.60
C ILE A 306 -18.50 -10.69 -10.68
N LEU A 307 -19.41 -10.11 -9.88
CA LEU A 307 -20.31 -10.86 -8.99
C LEU A 307 -21.40 -11.65 -9.73
N LYS A 308 -21.83 -11.19 -10.92
CA LYS A 308 -22.78 -11.95 -11.75
C LYS A 308 -22.17 -13.22 -12.33
N ASN A 309 -20.93 -13.16 -12.83
CA ASN A 309 -20.26 -14.36 -13.36
C ASN A 309 -19.94 -15.38 -12.25
N LYS A 310 -19.67 -14.93 -11.02
CA LYS A 310 -19.41 -15.84 -9.87
C LYS A 310 -20.67 -16.59 -9.39
N LYS A 311 -21.88 -16.12 -9.72
CA LYS A 311 -23.14 -16.78 -9.36
C LYS A 311 -23.55 -17.91 -10.32
N GLU A 312 -23.06 -17.92 -11.55
CA GLU A 312 -23.44 -18.95 -12.53
C GLU A 312 -22.60 -20.23 -12.42
N ASP A 313 -21.41 -20.16 -11.82
CA ASP A 313 -20.51 -21.32 -11.64
C ASP A 313 -20.60 -22.00 -10.26
N SER A 314 -21.55 -21.62 -9.40
CA SER A 314 -21.80 -22.36 -8.15
C SER A 314 -22.66 -23.60 -8.44
N PRO A 315 -22.13 -24.83 -8.32
CA PRO A 315 -22.91 -26.04 -8.53
C PRO A 315 -24.06 -26.08 -7.52
N ASN A 316 -25.28 -26.11 -8.05
CA ASN A 316 -26.54 -26.23 -7.33
C ASN A 316 -26.59 -27.55 -6.55
N ASN A 317 -25.96 -27.58 -5.37
CA ASN A 317 -25.97 -28.73 -4.47
C ASN A 317 -27.17 -28.61 -3.52
N SER A 318 -28.37 -28.65 -4.11
CA SER A 318 -29.65 -28.74 -3.42
C SER A 318 -30.46 -29.84 -4.07
N LYS A 319 -30.25 -31.07 -3.60
CA LYS A 319 -31.23 -32.15 -3.39
C LYS A 319 -30.52 -33.48 -3.23
N LYS A 320 -30.47 -33.98 -2.01
CA LYS A 320 -30.87 -35.35 -1.65
C LYS A 320 -30.91 -35.51 -0.13
N ASP A 321 -32.14 -35.78 0.31
CA ASP A 321 -32.61 -36.57 1.46
C ASP A 321 -32.14 -36.21 2.88
#